data_AF-A0A972ZPC0-F1
#
_entry.id   AF-A0A972ZPC0-F1
#
_cell.length_a   1.000
_cell.length_b   1.000
_cell.length_c   1.000
_cell.angle_alpha   90.00
_cell.angle_beta   90.00
_cell.angle_gamma   90.00
#
_symmetry.space_group_name_H-M   'P 1'
#
loop_
_entity.id
_entity.type
_entity.pdbx_description
1 polymer ?
#
loop_
_entity_poly.entity_id
_entity_poly.type
_entity_poly.pdbx_seq_one_letter_code
_entity_poly.pdbx_strand_id
1 'polypeptide(L)'
;MTGNLVRLDLSRFSRSDIVKIEDIGRKLRLMHRWFRHERREEDSGDGADCYMIFSGDRGPRTYVSYSIWRLYDGGYELRDPQRKQLLASARSIDRVIDALPDDFFYTSR
;
A
#
# COMPACT_ATOMS: atom_id res chain seq x y z
N MET A 1 -15.42 19.60 33.53
CA MET A 1 -14.14 19.76 32.79
C MET A 1 -14.20 18.86 31.57
N THR A 2 -14.76 19.37 30.48
CA THR A 2 -14.91 18.66 29.20
C THR A 2 -13.57 18.75 28.46
N GLY A 3 -12.90 17.61 28.31
CA GLY A 3 -11.54 17.54 27.77
C GLY A 3 -11.46 18.05 26.34
N ASN A 4 -10.52 18.98 26.11
CA ASN A 4 -10.09 19.47 24.79
C ASN A 4 -9.29 18.38 24.04
N LEU A 5 -9.89 17.22 23.80
CA LEU A 5 -9.29 16.15 23.01
C LEU A 5 -9.56 16.41 21.53
N VAL A 6 -8.63 17.09 20.86
CA VAL A 6 -8.60 17.15 19.40
C VAL A 6 -8.28 15.74 18.90
N ARG A 7 -9.23 15.08 18.21
CA ARG A 7 -8.95 13.82 17.52
C ARG A 7 -7.99 14.12 16.37
N LEU A 8 -6.74 13.66 16.52
CA LEU A 8 -5.76 13.64 15.43
C LEU A 8 -6.22 12.62 14.39
N ASP A 9 -6.48 13.11 13.18
CA ASP A 9 -6.71 12.27 12.02
C ASP A 9 -5.36 11.75 11.51
N LEU A 10 -5.05 10.49 11.84
CA LEU A 10 -3.84 9.79 11.41
C LEU A 10 -4.10 8.83 10.24
N SER A 11 -5.28 8.89 9.62
CA SER A 11 -5.67 7.98 8.55
C SER A 11 -5.06 8.34 7.20
N ARG A 12 -4.43 9.51 7.08
CA ARG A 12 -3.81 9.98 5.84
C ARG A 12 -2.37 9.50 5.71
N PHE A 13 -1.98 9.12 4.49
CA PHE A 13 -0.58 8.91 4.17
C PHE A 13 0.21 10.20 4.33
N SER A 14 1.35 10.10 5.01
CA SER A 14 2.31 11.19 5.10
C SER A 14 3.11 11.30 3.81
N ARG A 15 3.76 12.46 3.58
CA ARG A 15 4.67 12.63 2.45
C ARG A 15 5.81 11.59 2.45
N SER A 16 6.32 11.23 3.63
CA SER A 16 7.35 10.19 3.75
C SER A 16 6.83 8.81 3.34
N ASP A 17 5.56 8.50 3.59
CA ASP A 17 4.98 7.24 3.15
C ASP A 17 4.88 7.17 1.63
N ILE A 18 4.45 8.26 1.00
CA ILE A 18 4.33 8.36 -0.46
C ILE A 18 5.68 8.12 -1.12
N VAL A 19 6.76 8.73 -0.60
CA VAL A 19 8.12 8.51 -1.10
C VAL A 19 8.52 7.03 -1.04
N LYS A 20 8.13 6.32 0.03
CA LYS A 20 8.41 4.88 0.15
C LYS A 20 7.64 4.05 -0.87
N ILE A 21 6.41 4.42 -1.19
CA ILE A 21 5.65 3.79 -2.28
C ILE A 21 6.33 4.03 -3.63
N GLU A 22 6.82 5.24 -3.87
CA GLU A 22 7.60 5.57 -5.08
C GLU A 22 8.94 4.82 -5.15
N ASP A 23 9.59 4.58 -4.02
CA ASP A 23 10.82 3.77 -3.92
C ASP A 23 10.61 2.32 -4.37
N ILE A 24 9.46 1.72 -4.07
CA ILE A 24 9.09 0.39 -4.60
C ILE A 24 9.12 0.43 -6.13
N GLY A 25 8.54 1.48 -6.73
CA GLY A 25 8.54 1.67 -8.17
C GLY A 25 9.94 1.82 -8.76
N ARG A 26 10.83 2.54 -8.08
CA ARG A 26 12.25 2.64 -8.47
C ARG A 26 12.93 1.27 -8.45
N LYS A 27 12.71 0.48 -7.39
CA LYS A 27 13.23 -0.90 -7.27
C LYS A 27 12.73 -1.79 -8.41
N LEU A 28 11.43 -1.77 -8.72
CA LEU A 28 10.85 -2.60 -9.79
C LEU A 28 11.37 -2.23 -11.19
N ARG A 29 11.63 -0.94 -11.45
CA ARG A 29 12.24 -0.51 -12.72
C ARG A 29 13.64 -1.08 -12.92
N LEU A 30 14.43 -1.20 -11.85
CA LEU A 30 15.74 -1.87 -11.88
C LEU A 30 15.62 -3.37 -12.20
N MET A 31 14.48 -3.97 -11.89
CA MET A 31 14.15 -5.36 -12.20
C MET A 31 13.47 -5.53 -13.57
N HIS A 32 13.52 -4.51 -14.43
CA HIS A 32 12.87 -4.46 -15.74
C HIS A 32 11.34 -4.65 -15.73
N ARG A 33 10.70 -4.43 -14.58
CA ARG A 33 9.23 -4.46 -14.41
C ARG A 33 8.66 -3.05 -14.49
N TRP A 34 7.39 -2.96 -14.90
CA TRP A 34 6.66 -1.71 -14.77
C TRP A 34 5.97 -1.65 -13.41
N PHE A 35 5.74 -0.43 -12.95
CA PHE A 35 5.07 -0.13 -11.68
C PHE A 35 4.13 1.05 -11.87
N ARG A 36 2.94 0.94 -11.30
CA ARG A 36 1.97 2.03 -11.18
C ARG A 36 1.40 1.99 -9.78
N HIS A 37 1.00 3.15 -9.28
CA HIS A 37 0.22 3.25 -8.05
C HIS A 37 -0.91 4.26 -8.25
N GLU A 38 -2.01 4.04 -7.54
CA GLU A 38 -3.18 4.90 -7.55
C GLU A 38 -3.61 5.13 -6.11
N ARG A 39 -3.74 6.39 -5.71
CA ARG A 39 -4.34 6.74 -4.44
C ARG A 39 -5.86 6.67 -4.60
N ARG A 40 -6.52 5.99 -3.69
CA ARG A 40 -7.97 5.98 -3.53
C ARG A 40 -8.27 6.60 -2.19
N GLU A 41 -8.78 7.83 -2.24
CA GLU A 41 -9.39 8.46 -1.08
C GLU A 41 -10.77 7.83 -0.94
N GLU A 42 -11.05 7.15 0.18
CA GLU A 42 -12.33 6.46 0.34
C GLU A 42 -13.39 7.43 0.90
N ASP A 43 -14.41 7.73 0.09
CA ASP A 43 -15.67 8.43 0.47
C ASP A 43 -16.62 7.54 1.32
N SER A 44 -16.16 6.38 1.81
CA SER A 44 -16.99 5.36 2.45
C SER A 44 -16.60 5.18 3.91
N GLY A 45 -17.22 5.93 4.81
CA GLY A 45 -17.51 5.61 6.24
C GLY A 45 -16.38 5.26 7.23
N ASP A 46 -15.37 4.51 6.81
CA ASP A 46 -14.25 3.96 7.57
C ASP A 46 -12.94 4.75 7.36
N GLY A 47 -13.02 5.85 6.60
CA GLY A 47 -12.00 6.88 6.25
C GLY A 47 -10.53 6.56 6.49
N ALA A 48 -10.11 5.40 6.00
CA ALA A 48 -8.74 5.02 5.79
C ALA A 48 -8.29 5.51 4.39
N ASP A 49 -7.08 6.06 4.30
CA ASP A 49 -6.46 6.40 3.02
C ASP A 49 -5.85 5.14 2.40
N CYS A 50 -5.92 4.98 1.08
CA CYS A 50 -5.52 3.74 0.42
C CYS A 50 -4.66 4.02 -0.82
N TYR A 51 -3.56 3.27 -0.96
CA TYR A 51 -2.80 3.17 -2.20
C TYR A 51 -2.94 1.79 -2.80
N MET A 52 -3.48 1.72 -4.01
CA MET A 52 -3.39 0.55 -4.86
C MET A 52 -2.04 0.58 -5.57
N ILE A 53 -1.28 -0.51 -5.49
CA ILE A 53 -0.01 -0.67 -6.20
C ILE A 53 -0.10 -1.82 -7.19
N PHE A 54 0.52 -1.64 -8.34
CA PHE A 54 0.47 -2.56 -9.47
C PHE A 54 1.89 -2.84 -9.96
N SER A 55 2.20 -4.10 -10.22
CA SER A 55 3.42 -4.50 -10.90
C SER A 55 3.13 -5.54 -11.97
N GLY A 56 3.85 -5.45 -13.08
CA GLY A 56 3.82 -6.47 -14.12
C GLY A 56 5.12 -6.52 -14.89
N ASP A 57 5.28 -7.59 -15.66
CA ASP A 57 6.31 -7.66 -16.68
C ASP A 57 5.81 -7.01 -17.99
N ARG A 58 6.70 -6.88 -18.97
CA ARG A 58 6.35 -6.42 -20.32
C ARG A 58 5.79 -7.55 -21.20
N GLY A 59 5.49 -8.70 -20.62
CA GLY A 59 4.98 -9.88 -21.31
C GLY A 59 3.45 -9.92 -21.33
N PRO A 60 2.87 -11.01 -21.87
CA PRO A 60 1.42 -11.22 -21.89
C PRO A 60 0.85 -11.61 -20.51
N ARG A 61 1.69 -11.69 -19.47
CA ARG A 61 1.28 -12.11 -18.13
C ARG A 61 0.46 -11.02 -17.45
N THR A 62 -0.51 -11.46 -16.65
CA THR A 62 -1.35 -10.56 -15.87
C THR A 62 -0.51 -9.83 -14.83
N TYR A 63 -0.82 -8.55 -14.63
CA TYR A 63 -0.23 -7.77 -13.54
C TYR A 63 -0.74 -8.27 -12.19
N VAL A 64 0.07 -8.08 -11.16
CA VAL A 64 -0.32 -8.29 -9.77
C VAL A 64 -0.62 -6.96 -9.11
N SER A 65 -1.55 -6.97 -8.16
CA SER A 65 -2.02 -5.77 -7.48
C SER A 65 -2.18 -6.02 -5.99
N TYR A 66 -1.72 -5.07 -5.18
CA TYR A 66 -1.96 -5.06 -3.74
C TYR A 66 -2.45 -3.69 -3.31
N SER A 67 -3.03 -3.62 -2.12
CA SER A 67 -3.49 -2.36 -1.52
C SER A 67 -2.80 -2.13 -0.18
N ILE A 68 -2.23 -0.94 -0.02
CA ILE A 68 -1.65 -0.46 1.23
C ILE A 68 -2.65 0.52 1.82
N TRP A 69 -3.16 0.19 3.01
CA TRP A 69 -4.13 1.00 3.72
C TRP A 69 -3.45 1.70 4.89
N ARG A 70 -3.88 2.93 5.14
CA ARG A 70 -3.53 3.69 6.34
C ARG A 70 -4.79 3.85 7.20
N LEU A 71 -4.78 3.22 8.37
CA LEU A 71 -5.92 3.19 9.27
C LEU A 71 -5.97 4.44 10.17
N TYR A 72 -7.15 4.74 10.72
CA TYR A 72 -7.35 5.85 11.66
C TYR A 72 -6.46 5.84 12.89
N ASP A 73 -6.11 4.65 13.38
CA ASP A 73 -5.24 4.48 14.53
C ASP A 73 -3.75 4.68 14.18
N GLY A 74 -3.46 5.08 12.95
CA GLY A 74 -2.12 5.25 12.41
C GLY A 74 -1.42 3.95 12.03
N GLY A 75 -2.11 2.81 12.13
CA GLY A 75 -1.64 1.53 11.61
C GLY A 75 -1.68 1.45 10.09
N TYR A 76 -1.00 0.46 9.55
CA TYR A 76 -0.96 0.17 8.13
C TYR A 76 -1.34 -1.28 7.87
N GLU A 77 -1.96 -1.54 6.73
CA GLU A 77 -2.29 -2.89 6.29
C GLU A 77 -1.92 -3.12 4.83
N LEU A 78 -1.42 -4.33 4.54
CA LEU A 78 -1.28 -4.85 3.18
C LEU A 78 -2.43 -5.82 2.93
N ARG A 79 -3.22 -5.57 1.89
CA ARG A 79 -4.31 -6.46 1.50
C ARG A 79 -4.18 -6.88 0.04
N ASP A 80 -4.54 -8.13 -0.22
CA ASP A 80 -4.77 -8.68 -1.55
C ASP A 80 -6.24 -8.43 -1.94
N PRO A 81 -6.53 -7.51 -2.88
CA PRO A 81 -7.89 -7.21 -3.29
C PRO A 81 -8.55 -8.35 -4.08
N GLN A 82 -7.77 -9.18 -4.78
CA GLN A 82 -8.30 -10.30 -5.57
C GLN A 82 -8.75 -11.44 -4.67
N ARG A 83 -7.94 -11.77 -3.65
CA ARG A 83 -8.24 -12.82 -2.66
C ARG A 83 -9.06 -12.32 -1.48
N LYS A 84 -9.30 -11.00 -1.39
CA LYS A 84 -9.93 -10.32 -0.24
C LYS A 84 -9.25 -10.68 1.09
N GLN A 85 -7.92 -10.75 1.07
CA GLN A 85 -7.12 -11.25 2.19
C GLN A 85 -6.26 -10.14 2.79
N LEU A 86 -6.23 -10.04 4.12
CA LEU A 86 -5.22 -9.28 4.85
C LEU A 86 -3.91 -10.08 4.85
N LEU A 87 -2.86 -9.53 4.26
CA LEU A 87 -1.54 -10.15 4.19
C LEU A 87 -0.65 -9.75 5.36
N ALA A 88 -0.71 -8.47 5.76
CA ALA A 88 0.06 -7.95 6.89
C ALA A 88 -0.62 -6.74 7.53
N SER A 89 -0.38 -6.54 8.82
CA SER A 89 -0.76 -5.35 9.57
C SER A 89 0.41 -4.92 10.45
N ALA A 90 0.76 -3.64 10.46
CA ALA A 90 1.88 -3.12 11.24
C ALA A 90 1.75 -1.64 11.57
N ARG A 91 2.58 -1.15 12.50
CA ARG A 91 2.67 0.27 12.88
C ARG A 91 3.60 1.10 11.99
N SER A 92 4.25 0.49 11.02
CA SER A 92 5.13 1.15 10.06
C SER A 92 4.83 0.63 8.65
N ILE A 93 4.81 1.55 7.69
CA ILE A 93 4.72 1.22 6.27
C ILE A 93 5.85 0.30 5.81
N ASP A 94 7.06 0.41 6.38
CA ASP A 94 8.20 -0.42 5.96
C ASP A 94 7.89 -1.91 6.20
N ARG A 95 7.31 -2.22 7.36
CA ARG A 95 6.91 -3.59 7.70
C ARG A 95 5.83 -4.14 6.78
N VAL A 96 4.97 -3.26 6.28
CA VAL A 96 3.89 -3.62 5.33
C VAL A 96 4.45 -3.82 3.93
N ILE A 97 5.43 -3.00 3.52
CA ILE A 97 6.16 -3.14 2.24
C ILE A 97 7.03 -4.41 2.24
N ASP A 98 7.71 -4.70 3.34
CA ASP A 98 8.54 -5.91 3.49
C ASP A 98 7.71 -7.20 3.40
N ALA A 99 6.42 -7.13 3.70
CA ALA A 99 5.48 -8.24 3.58
C ALA A 99 4.91 -8.41 2.17
N LEU A 100 5.32 -7.59 1.19
CA LEU A 100 4.90 -7.76 -0.19
C LEU A 100 5.34 -9.12 -0.72
N PRO A 101 4.41 -9.91 -1.31
CA PRO A 101 4.76 -11.21 -1.85
C PRO A 101 5.79 -11.13 -2.99
N ASP A 102 6.57 -12.20 -3.13
CA ASP A 102 7.66 -12.27 -4.12
C ASP A 102 7.19 -12.11 -5.56
N ASP A 103 5.97 -12.54 -5.90
CA ASP A 103 5.38 -12.37 -7.24
C ASP A 103 5.20 -10.91 -7.65
N PHE A 104 5.18 -10.00 -6.67
CA PHE A 104 5.21 -8.56 -6.89
C PHE A 104 6.53 -8.11 -7.52
N PHE A 105 7.65 -8.65 -7.02
CA PHE A 105 9.00 -8.31 -7.45
C PHE A 105 9.51 -9.20 -8.59
N TYR A 106 9.09 -10.46 -8.63
CA TYR A 106 9.64 -11.48 -9.49
C TYR A 106 8.54 -12.14 -10.33
N THR A 107 8.90 -12.57 -11.54
CA THR A 107 8.01 -13.38 -12.36
C THR A 107 8.07 -14.82 -11.86
N SER A 108 6.97 -15.34 -11.30
CA SER A 108 6.85 -16.74 -10.87
C SER A 108 7.12 -17.65 -12.07
N ARG A 109 8.19 -18.46 -12.06
CA ARG A 109 8.54 -19.30 -13.22
C ARG A 109 7.47 -20.34 -13.50
#